data_AF-A0A933DPR0-F1
#
_entry.id   AF-A0A933DPR0-F1
#
_cell.length_a   1.000
_cell.length_b   1.000
_cell.length_c   1.000
_cell.angle_alpha   90.00
_cell.angle_beta   90.00
_cell.angle_gamma   90.00
#
_symmetry.space_group_name_H-M   'P 1'
#
loop_
_entity.id
_entity.type
_entity.pdbx_description
1 polymer ?
#
loop_
_entity_poly.entity_id
_entity_poly.type
_entity_poly.pdbx_seq_one_letter_code
_entity_poly.pdbx_strand_id
1 'polypeptide(L)'
;MPDLFVADTPSTPRTKSKKKDVQNNSSDKMGLLTTFCRNPKGITFENQEEDEEIILFLRRHLVTNVPWVATTLALLIVPFFLPLILSFVGNEFILSPYWVIGLGFYYLATIGYAILQLTAWFYNVGIVTNLRVVDIDLNGITNRNVASATIQDIVHIDYEQRGFLQSFFNFGDIYMQTQGMKQNIEFLSVPKLSTASDIITGLLEG
;
A
#
# COMPACT_ATOMS: atom_id res chain seq x y z
N MET A 1 45.11 24.18 -9.92
CA MET A 1 44.47 23.71 -8.68
C MET A 1 45.27 22.51 -8.20
N PRO A 2 45.67 22.42 -6.93
CA PRO A 2 46.49 21.30 -6.46
C PRO A 2 45.61 20.07 -6.16
N ASP A 3 46.05 18.93 -6.70
CA ASP A 3 45.60 17.59 -6.32
C ASP A 3 45.91 17.35 -4.85
N LEU A 4 44.88 17.24 -4.03
CA LEU A 4 44.95 16.83 -2.64
C LEU A 4 44.23 15.48 -2.55
N PHE A 5 44.98 14.46 -2.12
CA PHE A 5 44.58 13.08 -1.82
C PHE A 5 44.76 12.05 -2.95
N VAL A 6 45.99 11.54 -3.05
CA VAL A 6 46.28 10.16 -3.49
C VAL A 6 46.65 9.36 -2.23
N ALA A 7 46.02 8.21 -2.03
CA ALA A 7 46.47 7.22 -1.07
C ALA A 7 46.45 5.83 -1.73
N ASP A 8 47.63 5.23 -1.89
CA ASP A 8 47.80 3.85 -2.36
C ASP A 8 47.76 2.86 -1.18
N THR A 9 46.67 2.09 -1.13
CA THR A 9 46.49 0.67 -0.70
C THR A 9 46.89 0.20 0.73
N PRO A 10 46.16 -0.78 1.30
CA PRO A 10 46.36 -2.20 0.96
C PRO A 10 45.07 -2.91 0.53
N SER A 11 45.22 -3.87 -0.39
CA SER A 11 44.17 -4.78 -0.82
C SER A 11 43.67 -5.67 0.33
N THR A 12 42.52 -5.34 0.90
CA THR A 12 41.79 -6.22 1.82
C THR A 12 41.22 -7.41 1.06
N PRO A 13 41.31 -8.65 1.56
CA PRO A 13 40.74 -9.81 0.88
C PRO A 13 39.23 -9.62 0.69
N ARG A 14 38.76 -9.75 -0.55
CA ARG A 14 37.33 -9.82 -0.88
C ARG A 14 36.72 -11.03 -0.16
N THR A 15 36.16 -10.81 1.03
CA THR A 15 35.23 -11.75 1.64
C THR A 15 34.03 -11.83 0.70
N LYS A 16 33.90 -12.96 0.00
CA LYS A 16 32.73 -13.30 -0.82
C LYS A 16 31.49 -13.30 0.08
N SER A 17 30.83 -12.15 0.17
CA SER A 17 29.50 -12.08 0.79
C SER A 17 28.55 -12.84 -0.13
N LYS A 18 28.13 -14.01 0.34
CA LYS A 18 27.14 -14.86 -0.30
C LYS A 18 25.95 -14.01 -0.73
N LYS A 19 25.70 -13.91 -2.04
CA LYS A 19 24.37 -13.63 -2.59
C LYS A 19 23.42 -14.58 -1.86
N LYS A 20 22.62 -14.06 -0.94
CA LYS A 20 21.44 -14.78 -0.47
C LYS A 20 20.45 -14.65 -1.62
N ASP A 21 20.36 -15.72 -2.39
CA ASP A 21 19.24 -15.99 -3.27
C ASP A 21 17.96 -15.82 -2.46
N VAL A 22 17.30 -14.68 -2.60
CA VAL A 22 15.88 -14.53 -2.24
C VAL A 22 15.07 -14.91 -3.48
N GLN A 23 15.36 -16.11 -4.00
CA GLN A 23 14.39 -16.87 -4.78
C GLN A 23 13.51 -17.61 -3.78
N ASN A 24 12.58 -16.89 -3.14
CA ASN A 24 11.43 -17.57 -2.55
C ASN A 24 10.45 -17.86 -3.69
N ASN A 25 10.68 -19.02 -4.31
CA ASN A 25 9.67 -19.81 -4.99
C ASN A 25 8.55 -20.09 -3.99
N SER A 26 7.48 -19.31 -4.05
CA SER A 26 6.23 -19.71 -3.46
C SER A 26 5.12 -19.30 -4.40
N SER A 27 4.57 -20.29 -5.10
CA SER A 27 3.20 -20.24 -5.60
C SER A 27 2.31 -20.14 -4.36
N ASP A 28 2.24 -18.94 -3.80
CA ASP A 28 1.58 -18.69 -2.52
C ASP A 28 0.09 -18.61 -2.76
N LYS A 29 -0.65 -19.53 -2.13
CA LYS A 29 -2.11 -19.42 -2.02
C LYS A 29 -2.42 -18.03 -1.46
N MET A 30 -3.22 -17.26 -2.17
CA MET A 30 -3.60 -15.92 -1.73
C MET A 30 -4.50 -16.01 -0.49
N GLY A 31 -4.02 -15.50 0.63
CA GLY A 31 -4.84 -15.22 1.81
C GLY A 31 -5.57 -13.87 1.68
N LEU A 32 -6.58 -13.64 2.53
CA LEU A 32 -7.42 -12.43 2.52
C LEU A 32 -6.62 -11.13 2.70
N LEU A 33 -5.49 -11.17 3.41
CA LEU A 33 -4.61 -10.04 3.70
C LEU A 33 -3.31 -10.06 2.90
N THR A 34 -3.26 -10.82 1.80
CA THR A 34 -2.06 -10.86 0.95
C THR A 34 -1.82 -9.49 0.34
N THR A 35 -0.63 -8.96 0.54
CA THR A 35 -0.20 -7.66 -0.01
C THR A 35 0.72 -7.80 -1.21
N PHE A 36 1.38 -8.95 -1.36
CA PHE A 36 2.28 -9.26 -2.46
C PHE A 36 2.12 -10.73 -2.83
N CYS A 37 1.79 -11.02 -4.08
CA CYS A 37 1.77 -12.40 -4.59
C CYS A 37 2.28 -12.43 -6.02
N ARG A 38 3.26 -13.30 -6.29
CA ARG A 38 3.77 -13.54 -7.64
C ARG A 38 3.07 -14.76 -8.23
N ASN A 39 2.61 -14.63 -9.47
CA ASN A 39 1.88 -15.65 -10.22
C ASN A 39 0.74 -16.29 -9.39
N PRO A 40 -0.24 -15.49 -8.93
CA PRO A 40 -1.35 -15.98 -8.14
C PRO A 40 -2.21 -16.96 -8.95
N LYS A 41 -2.48 -18.14 -8.37
CA LYS A 41 -3.37 -19.14 -8.99
C LYS A 41 -4.79 -19.00 -8.45
N GLY A 42 -5.78 -19.07 -9.35
CA GLY A 42 -7.20 -19.11 -8.99
C GLY A 42 -7.82 -17.75 -8.70
N ILE A 43 -7.22 -16.67 -9.19
CA ILE A 43 -7.86 -15.35 -9.25
C ILE A 43 -8.19 -15.03 -10.71
N THR A 44 -9.37 -14.46 -10.93
CA THR A 44 -9.81 -13.93 -12.21
C THR A 44 -10.48 -12.60 -11.94
N PHE A 45 -10.32 -11.62 -12.82
CA PHE A 45 -11.04 -10.35 -12.73
C PHE A 45 -12.03 -10.21 -13.89
N GLU A 46 -13.06 -9.38 -13.70
CA GLU A 46 -14.26 -9.32 -14.57
C GLU A 46 -13.96 -9.08 -16.05
N ASN A 47 -12.91 -8.33 -16.36
CA ASN A 47 -12.52 -7.97 -17.73
C ASN A 47 -11.23 -8.67 -18.21
N GLN A 48 -10.86 -9.80 -17.61
CA GLN A 48 -9.65 -10.54 -17.99
C GLN A 48 -9.83 -11.22 -19.34
N GLU A 49 -8.85 -11.07 -20.24
CA GLU A 49 -8.87 -11.76 -21.54
C GLU A 49 -8.52 -13.24 -21.39
N GLU A 50 -8.95 -14.08 -22.36
CA GLU A 50 -8.78 -15.54 -22.28
C GLU A 50 -7.30 -15.97 -22.22
N ASP A 51 -6.40 -15.22 -22.86
CA ASP A 51 -4.94 -15.44 -22.87
C ASP A 51 -4.17 -14.50 -21.91
N GLU A 52 -4.89 -13.81 -21.00
CA GLU A 52 -4.29 -12.89 -20.03
C GLU A 52 -3.90 -13.65 -18.75
N GLU A 53 -2.59 -13.72 -18.45
CA GLU A 53 -2.05 -14.34 -17.25
C GLU A 53 -1.62 -13.29 -16.23
N ILE A 54 -1.99 -13.48 -14.96
CA ILE A 54 -1.62 -12.55 -13.88
C ILE A 54 -0.24 -12.92 -13.35
N ILE A 55 0.72 -12.01 -13.53
CA ILE A 55 2.12 -12.21 -13.17
C ILE A 55 2.39 -11.71 -11.74
N LEU A 56 1.77 -10.60 -11.36
CA LEU A 56 1.97 -9.98 -10.06
C LEU A 56 0.67 -9.38 -9.53
N PHE A 57 0.37 -9.68 -8.27
CA PHE A 57 -0.69 -9.06 -7.50
C PHE A 57 -0.08 -8.25 -6.37
N LEU A 58 -0.46 -6.98 -6.32
CA LEU A 58 0.00 -6.01 -5.34
C LEU A 58 -1.21 -5.41 -4.62
N ARG A 59 -1.05 -5.24 -3.31
CA ARG A 59 -1.96 -4.44 -2.49
C ARG A 59 -1.13 -3.62 -1.53
N ARG A 60 -1.68 -2.47 -1.16
CA ARG A 60 -1.13 -1.55 -0.17
C ARG A 60 -0.64 -2.28 1.10
N HIS A 61 0.53 -1.89 1.60
CA HIS A 61 1.18 -2.51 2.75
C HIS A 61 0.32 -2.40 4.03
N LEU A 62 0.34 -3.42 4.91
CA LEU A 62 -0.46 -3.42 6.15
C LEU A 62 -0.14 -2.26 7.10
N VAL A 63 1.11 -1.77 7.09
CA VAL A 63 1.55 -0.63 7.93
C VAL A 63 0.78 0.65 7.61
N THR A 64 0.25 0.81 6.39
CA THR A 64 -0.56 1.99 6.07
C THR A 64 -1.87 2.02 6.86
N ASN A 65 -2.26 0.90 7.49
CA ASN A 65 -3.44 0.84 8.33
C ASN A 65 -3.23 1.41 9.73
N VAL A 66 -1.98 1.53 10.18
CA VAL A 66 -1.67 1.96 11.55
C VAL A 66 -2.27 3.34 11.89
N PRO A 67 -2.18 4.39 11.06
CA PRO A 67 -2.67 5.72 11.44
C PRO A 67 -4.20 5.77 11.62
N TRP A 68 -4.96 5.15 10.71
CA TRP A 68 -6.43 5.17 10.82
C TRP A 68 -6.90 4.24 11.93
N VAL A 69 -6.27 3.07 12.13
CA VAL A 69 -6.57 2.18 13.26
C VAL A 69 -6.30 2.88 14.60
N ALA A 70 -5.16 3.57 14.72
CA ALA A 70 -4.84 4.34 15.93
C ALA A 70 -5.85 5.46 16.19
N THR A 71 -6.29 6.16 15.13
CA THR A 71 -7.33 7.19 15.22
C THR A 71 -8.66 6.59 15.67
N THR A 72 -9.08 5.45 15.09
CA THR A 72 -10.29 4.73 15.51
C THR A 72 -10.21 4.29 16.96
N LEU A 73 -9.10 3.70 17.40
CA LEU A 73 -8.90 3.29 18.79
C LEU A 73 -8.95 4.48 19.75
N ALA A 74 -8.32 5.60 19.39
CA ALA A 74 -8.41 6.82 20.17
C ALA A 74 -9.87 7.30 20.30
N LEU A 75 -10.60 7.38 19.19
CA LEU A 75 -12.02 7.76 19.19
C LEU A 75 -12.87 6.82 20.04
N LEU A 76 -12.62 5.50 20.01
CA LEU A 76 -13.36 4.56 20.85
C LEU A 76 -13.18 4.83 22.36
N ILE A 77 -12.04 5.36 22.78
CA ILE A 77 -11.72 5.58 24.19
C ILE A 77 -12.13 6.99 24.66
N VAL A 78 -12.24 7.97 23.75
CA VAL A 78 -12.57 9.38 24.07
C VAL A 78 -13.79 9.53 24.99
N PRO A 79 -14.94 8.86 24.77
CA PRO A 79 -16.11 9.01 25.64
C PRO A 79 -15.87 8.60 27.10
N PHE A 80 -14.94 7.68 27.36
CA PHE A 80 -14.61 7.25 28.73
C PHE A 80 -13.90 8.33 29.53
N PHE A 81 -13.12 9.18 28.86
CA PHE A 81 -12.42 10.31 29.50
C PHE A 81 -13.25 11.57 29.57
N LEU A 82 -14.40 11.63 28.88
CA LEU A 82 -15.19 12.84 28.80
C LEU A 82 -15.67 13.38 30.15
N PRO A 83 -16.15 12.55 31.12
CA PRO A 83 -16.51 13.06 32.45
C PRO A 83 -15.33 13.70 33.19
N LEU A 84 -14.11 13.13 33.04
CA LEU A 84 -12.88 13.67 33.63
C LEU A 84 -12.52 15.03 33.00
N ILE A 85 -12.65 15.14 31.67
CA ILE A 85 -12.39 16.39 30.94
C ILE A 85 -13.40 17.48 31.33
N LEU A 86 -14.68 17.14 31.43
CA LEU A 86 -15.73 18.08 31.82
C LEU A 86 -15.55 18.59 33.26
N SER A 87 -15.19 17.68 34.18
CA SER A 87 -14.87 18.02 35.56
C SER A 87 -13.70 19.00 35.66
N PHE A 88 -12.65 18.81 34.84
CA PHE A 88 -11.50 19.72 34.80
C PHE A 88 -11.87 21.14 34.32
N VAL A 89 -12.83 21.26 33.42
CA VAL A 89 -13.32 22.56 32.88
C VAL A 89 -14.37 23.21 33.81
N GLY A 90 -14.69 22.58 34.95
CA GLY A 90 -15.64 23.10 35.94
C GLY A 90 -17.11 22.86 35.59
N ASN A 91 -17.39 21.93 34.67
CA ASN A 91 -18.75 21.52 34.32
C ASN A 91 -19.10 20.17 34.96
N GLU A 92 -20.31 20.07 35.51
CA GLU A 92 -20.82 18.79 36.03
C GLU A 92 -21.35 17.92 34.90
N PHE A 93 -20.94 16.65 34.89
CA PHE A 93 -21.45 15.69 33.91
C PHE A 93 -22.80 15.13 34.37
N ILE A 94 -23.87 15.54 33.71
CA ILE A 94 -25.24 15.09 34.00
C ILE A 94 -25.63 13.99 33.01
N LEU A 95 -25.87 12.77 33.50
CA LEU A 95 -26.40 11.68 32.66
C LEU A 95 -27.86 11.99 32.28
N SER A 96 -28.06 12.38 31.03
CA SER A 96 -29.36 12.54 30.41
C SER A 96 -29.67 11.36 29.48
N PRO A 97 -30.93 10.93 29.28
CA PRO A 97 -31.27 9.92 28.27
C PRO A 97 -30.78 10.28 26.85
N TYR A 98 -30.69 11.57 26.53
CA TYR A 98 -30.12 12.05 25.26
C TYR A 98 -28.63 11.74 25.11
N TRP A 99 -27.91 11.57 26.23
CA TRP A 99 -26.51 11.19 26.25
C TRP A 99 -26.28 9.81 25.62
N VAL A 100 -27.14 8.83 25.97
CA VAL A 100 -27.05 7.46 25.45
C VAL A 100 -27.28 7.45 23.94
N ILE A 101 -28.24 8.24 23.45
CA ILE A 101 -28.52 8.39 22.02
C ILE A 101 -27.32 9.00 21.29
N GLY A 102 -26.77 10.09 21.82
CA GLY A 102 -25.59 10.75 21.25
C GLY A 102 -24.35 9.83 21.21
N LEU A 103 -24.13 9.08 22.29
CA LEU A 103 -23.07 8.07 22.37
C LEU A 103 -23.25 6.97 21.32
N GLY A 104 -24.49 6.54 21.08
CA GLY A 104 -24.83 5.58 20.03
C GLY A 104 -24.46 6.09 18.63
N PHE A 105 -24.85 7.33 18.29
CA PHE A 105 -24.47 7.95 17.01
C PHE A 105 -22.96 8.16 16.89
N TYR A 106 -22.28 8.51 17.99
CA TYR A 106 -20.84 8.67 18.02
C TYR A 106 -20.10 7.35 17.69
N TYR A 107 -20.48 6.24 18.33
CA TYR A 107 -19.88 4.94 18.04
C TYR A 107 -20.23 4.46 16.64
N LEU A 108 -21.46 4.70 16.17
CA LEU A 108 -21.86 4.39 14.80
C LEU A 108 -20.99 5.14 13.78
N ALA A 109 -20.75 6.43 13.98
CA ALA A 109 -19.87 7.22 13.13
C ALA A 109 -18.41 6.74 13.19
N THR A 110 -17.92 6.37 14.38
CA THR A 110 -16.55 5.87 14.59
C THR A 110 -16.32 4.53 13.89
N ILE A 111 -17.27 3.61 14.01
CA ILE A 111 -17.24 2.31 13.33
C ILE A 111 -17.41 2.51 11.82
N GLY A 112 -18.31 3.39 11.39
CA GLY A 112 -18.49 3.75 9.99
C GLY A 112 -17.19 4.26 9.36
N TYR A 113 -16.49 5.17 10.03
CA TYR A 113 -15.15 5.63 9.62
C TYR A 113 -14.16 4.47 9.48
N ALA A 114 -14.09 3.57 10.46
CA ALA A 114 -13.19 2.42 10.43
C ALA A 114 -13.48 1.48 9.24
N ILE A 115 -14.77 1.23 8.96
CA ILE A 115 -15.21 0.40 7.83
C ILE A 115 -14.83 1.07 6.51
N LEU A 116 -15.05 2.37 6.36
CA LEU A 116 -14.67 3.10 5.14
C LEU A 116 -13.17 2.99 4.86
N GLN A 117 -12.33 3.18 5.88
CA GLN A 117 -10.88 3.10 5.73
C GLN A 117 -10.39 1.68 5.45
N LEU A 118 -10.97 0.69 6.15
CA LEU A 118 -10.71 -0.72 5.87
C LEU A 118 -11.08 -1.09 4.44
N THR A 119 -12.24 -0.62 3.96
CA THR A 119 -12.74 -0.89 2.62
C THR A 119 -11.83 -0.23 1.57
N ALA A 120 -11.48 1.04 1.75
CA ALA A 120 -10.56 1.75 0.86
C ALA A 120 -9.20 1.03 0.76
N TRP A 121 -8.65 0.57 1.88
CA TRP A 121 -7.40 -0.21 1.88
C TRP A 121 -7.57 -1.61 1.28
N PHE A 122 -8.69 -2.30 1.53
CA PHE A 122 -8.91 -3.67 1.09
C PHE A 122 -9.10 -3.79 -0.42
N TYR A 123 -9.79 -2.81 -1.03
CA TYR A 123 -10.11 -2.80 -2.45
C TYR A 123 -9.11 -2.01 -3.31
N ASN A 124 -8.15 -1.31 -2.72
CA ASN A 124 -7.00 -0.75 -3.43
C ASN A 124 -6.03 -1.89 -3.81
N VAL A 125 -6.04 -2.27 -5.09
CA VAL A 125 -5.32 -3.43 -5.62
C VAL A 125 -4.73 -3.10 -6.98
N GLY A 126 -3.43 -3.37 -7.12
CA GLY A 126 -2.71 -3.33 -8.38
C GLY A 126 -2.49 -4.74 -8.93
N ILE A 127 -2.79 -4.94 -10.21
CA ILE A 127 -2.62 -6.21 -10.92
C ILE A 127 -1.71 -5.96 -12.11
N VAL A 128 -0.69 -6.79 -12.28
CA VAL A 128 0.20 -6.79 -13.44
C VAL A 128 0.02 -8.12 -14.17
N THR A 129 -0.37 -8.04 -15.44
CA THR A 129 -0.54 -9.20 -16.32
C THR A 129 0.58 -9.28 -17.35
N ASN A 130 0.48 -10.20 -18.30
CA ASN A 130 1.34 -10.26 -19.49
C ASN A 130 0.96 -9.25 -20.58
N LEU A 131 -0.24 -8.65 -20.52
CA LEU A 131 -0.75 -7.73 -21.54
C LEU A 131 -0.77 -6.27 -21.05
N ARG A 132 -1.16 -6.06 -19.79
CA ARG A 132 -1.42 -4.72 -19.22
C ARG A 132 -1.19 -4.68 -17.72
N VAL A 133 -1.15 -3.47 -17.20
CA VAL A 133 -1.26 -3.17 -15.77
C VAL A 133 -2.64 -2.60 -15.49
N VAL A 134 -3.25 -3.03 -14.39
CA VAL A 134 -4.57 -2.60 -13.95
C VAL A 134 -4.44 -2.12 -12.51
N ASP A 135 -4.89 -0.90 -12.27
CA ASP A 135 -5.04 -0.32 -10.94
C ASP A 135 -6.53 -0.19 -10.61
N ILE A 136 -6.91 -0.73 -9.46
CA ILE A 136 -8.29 -0.77 -9.00
C ILE A 136 -8.33 -0.04 -7.67
N ASP A 137 -9.05 1.07 -7.66
CA ASP A 137 -9.25 1.93 -6.51
C ASP A 137 -10.72 2.06 -6.16
N LEU A 138 -11.01 2.02 -4.86
CA LEU A 138 -12.34 2.33 -4.35
C LEU A 138 -12.31 3.63 -3.55
N ASN A 139 -12.87 4.68 -4.15
CA ASN A 139 -13.02 5.99 -3.54
C ASN A 139 -14.39 6.07 -2.82
N GLY A 140 -14.37 6.04 -1.49
CA GLY A 140 -15.58 6.14 -0.68
C GLY A 140 -16.45 4.88 -0.71
N ILE A 141 -17.77 5.04 -0.84
CA ILE A 141 -18.74 3.93 -0.70
C ILE A 141 -19.11 3.30 -2.05
N THR A 142 -19.01 4.03 -3.15
CA THR A 142 -19.60 3.61 -4.44
C THR A 142 -18.73 3.92 -5.65
N ASN A 143 -17.70 4.76 -5.52
CA ASN A 143 -16.90 5.15 -6.68
C ASN A 143 -15.74 4.17 -6.88
N ARG A 144 -15.89 3.26 -7.85
CA ARG A 144 -14.82 2.36 -8.30
C ARG A 144 -14.10 3.02 -9.47
N ASN A 145 -12.84 3.38 -9.27
CA ASN A 145 -11.94 3.82 -10.32
C ASN A 145 -11.12 2.61 -10.79
N VAL A 146 -11.12 2.36 -12.10
CA VAL A 146 -10.29 1.32 -12.71
C VAL A 146 -9.48 1.98 -13.80
N ALA A 147 -8.17 2.04 -13.60
CA ALA A 147 -7.24 2.50 -14.61
C ALA A 147 -6.51 1.28 -15.16
N SER A 148 -6.38 1.19 -16.49
CA SER A 148 -5.61 0.13 -17.12
C SER A 148 -4.77 0.68 -18.25
N ALA A 149 -3.53 0.21 -18.37
CA ALA A 149 -2.60 0.60 -19.40
C ALA A 149 -1.89 -0.64 -19.98
N THR A 150 -1.80 -0.75 -21.29
CA THR A 150 -1.04 -1.81 -21.98
C THR A 150 0.42 -1.70 -21.60
N ILE A 151 1.09 -2.83 -21.38
CA ILE A 151 2.53 -2.85 -21.03
C ILE A 151 3.37 -2.14 -22.09
N GLN A 152 3.03 -2.33 -23.36
CA GLN A 152 3.71 -1.69 -24.51
C GLN A 152 3.57 -0.16 -24.55
N ASP A 153 2.52 0.38 -23.91
CA ASP A 153 2.27 1.81 -23.87
C ASP A 153 3.03 2.51 -22.73
N ILE A 154 3.60 1.75 -21.78
CA ILE A 154 4.35 2.29 -20.65
C ILE A 154 5.73 2.74 -21.14
N VAL A 155 6.04 4.01 -20.93
CA VAL A 155 7.34 4.60 -21.32
C VAL A 155 8.28 4.69 -20.15
N HIS A 156 7.73 5.09 -19.00
CA HIS A 156 8.52 5.46 -17.85
C HIS A 156 7.92 4.87 -16.59
N ILE A 157 8.79 4.35 -15.74
CA ILE A 157 8.44 3.92 -14.40
C ILE A 157 9.32 4.67 -13.42
N ASP A 158 8.66 5.32 -12.46
CA ASP A 158 9.29 5.95 -11.31
C ASP A 158 8.96 5.16 -10.05
N TYR A 159 9.91 5.12 -9.13
CA TYR A 159 9.76 4.48 -7.83
C TYR A 159 10.14 5.48 -6.76
N GLU A 160 9.23 5.69 -5.80
CA GLU A 160 9.48 6.61 -4.71
C GLU A 160 9.38 5.92 -3.36
N GLN A 161 10.33 6.24 -2.49
CA GLN A 161 10.31 5.83 -1.10
C GLN A 161 10.48 7.06 -0.21
N ARG A 162 9.37 7.54 0.35
CA ARG A 162 9.28 8.75 1.17
C ARG A 162 9.36 8.43 2.66
N GLY A 163 10.49 8.79 3.26
CA GLY A 163 10.65 8.85 4.71
C GLY A 163 11.14 7.57 5.38
N PHE A 164 11.48 7.70 6.67
CA PHE A 164 12.17 6.66 7.44
C PHE A 164 11.38 5.35 7.54
N LEU A 165 10.07 5.43 7.77
CA LEU A 165 9.22 4.24 7.93
C LEU A 165 9.14 3.42 6.64
N GLN A 166 9.07 4.08 5.49
CA GLN A 166 9.00 3.40 4.20
C GLN A 166 10.29 2.60 3.94
N SER A 167 11.45 3.23 4.15
CA SER A 167 12.76 2.56 4.03
C SER A 167 12.95 1.43 5.06
N PHE A 168 12.47 1.62 6.30
CA PHE A 168 12.60 0.60 7.33
C PHE A 168 11.75 -0.65 7.05
N PHE A 169 10.52 -0.47 6.58
CA PHE A 169 9.59 -1.57 6.26
C PHE A 169 9.66 -2.02 4.79
N ASN A 170 10.55 -1.44 3.98
CA ASN A 170 10.73 -1.73 2.55
C ASN A 170 9.43 -1.71 1.74
N PHE A 171 8.64 -0.65 1.90
CA PHE A 171 7.50 -0.35 1.03
C PHE A 171 7.65 1.04 0.41
N GLY A 172 6.96 1.30 -0.70
CA GLY A 172 6.97 2.61 -1.37
C GLY A 172 5.99 2.66 -2.52
N ASP A 173 6.05 3.71 -3.34
CA ASP A 173 5.09 3.99 -4.39
C ASP A 173 5.71 3.71 -5.77
N ILE A 174 4.92 3.19 -6.71
CA ILE A 174 5.31 2.95 -8.10
C ILE A 174 4.42 3.78 -9.00
N TYR A 175 5.02 4.60 -9.86
CA TYR A 175 4.30 5.41 -10.84
C TYR A 175 4.66 4.96 -12.24
N MET A 176 3.66 4.66 -13.06
CA MET A 176 3.85 4.23 -14.45
C MET A 176 3.15 5.21 -15.38
N GLN A 177 3.92 5.78 -16.30
CA GLN A 177 3.43 6.77 -17.25
C GLN A 177 3.36 6.18 -18.65
N THR A 178 2.22 6.41 -19.30
CA THR A 178 1.94 5.96 -20.67
C THR A 178 2.35 7.00 -21.73
N GLN A 179 2.58 6.53 -22.96
CA GLN A 179 2.82 7.39 -24.12
C GLN A 179 1.69 8.43 -24.25
N GLY A 180 2.07 9.71 -24.28
CA GLY A 180 1.11 10.82 -24.38
C GLY A 180 0.36 11.15 -23.10
N MET A 181 0.81 10.67 -21.92
CA MET A 181 0.29 11.04 -20.59
C MET A 181 -1.23 10.83 -20.43
N LYS A 182 -1.80 9.89 -21.19
CA LYS A 182 -3.26 9.68 -21.21
C LYS A 182 -3.76 8.98 -19.95
N GLN A 183 -2.94 8.09 -19.39
CA GLN A 183 -3.24 7.32 -18.19
C GLN A 183 -2.00 7.31 -17.29
N ASN A 184 -2.18 7.77 -16.05
CA ASN A 184 -1.21 7.63 -14.97
C ASN A 184 -1.65 6.46 -14.10
N ILE A 185 -0.85 5.40 -14.04
CA ILE A 185 -1.12 4.25 -13.18
C ILE A 185 -0.23 4.39 -11.95
N GLU A 186 -0.82 4.31 -10.77
CA GLU A 186 -0.09 4.43 -9.51
C GLU A 186 -0.34 3.23 -8.62
N PHE A 187 0.72 2.60 -8.13
CA PHE A 187 0.62 1.61 -7.08
C PHE A 187 1.17 2.19 -5.79
N LEU A 188 0.27 2.48 -4.85
CA LEU A 188 0.62 3.17 -3.62
C LEU A 188 1.00 2.20 -2.49
N SER A 189 2.09 2.53 -1.80
CA SER A 189 2.65 1.84 -0.64
C SER A 189 2.78 0.32 -0.82
N VAL A 190 3.33 -0.08 -1.96
CA VAL A 190 3.58 -1.45 -2.36
C VAL A 190 4.63 -2.10 -1.45
N PRO A 191 4.34 -3.29 -0.87
CA PRO A 191 5.34 -4.09 -0.15
C PRO A 191 6.48 -4.56 -1.06
N LYS A 192 7.71 -4.64 -0.54
CA LYS A 192 8.88 -5.16 -1.26
C LYS A 192 9.10 -4.41 -2.59
N LEU A 193 9.19 -3.08 -2.50
CA LEU A 193 9.29 -2.18 -3.64
C LEU A 193 10.33 -2.66 -4.67
N SER A 194 11.54 -3.01 -4.21
CA SER A 194 12.63 -3.49 -5.07
C SER A 194 12.27 -4.73 -5.89
N THR A 195 11.54 -5.68 -5.30
CA THR A 195 11.16 -6.92 -6.00
C THR A 195 10.01 -6.65 -6.98
N ALA A 196 9.07 -5.78 -6.60
CA ALA A 196 7.99 -5.38 -7.49
C ALA A 196 8.54 -4.62 -8.71
N SER A 197 9.47 -3.69 -8.50
CA SER A 197 10.12 -2.92 -9.57
C SER A 197 10.85 -3.84 -10.54
N ASP A 198 11.70 -4.74 -10.04
CA ASP A 198 12.47 -5.67 -10.89
C ASP A 198 11.57 -6.55 -11.76
N ILE A 199 10.44 -7.01 -11.21
CA ILE A 199 9.46 -7.82 -11.96
C ILE A 199 8.81 -6.98 -13.06
N ILE A 200 8.36 -5.76 -12.74
CA ILE A 200 7.68 -4.90 -13.72
C ILE A 200 8.65 -4.46 -14.83
N THR A 201 9.86 -4.04 -14.49
CA THR A 201 10.89 -3.68 -15.48
C THR A 201 11.24 -4.86 -16.39
N GLY A 202 11.36 -6.07 -15.82
CA GLY A 202 11.62 -7.28 -16.61
C GLY A 202 10.51 -7.63 -17.61
N LEU A 203 9.28 -7.16 -17.40
CA LEU A 203 8.17 -7.32 -18.35
C LEU A 203 8.17 -6.28 -19.46
N LEU A 204 8.80 -5.13 -19.26
CA LEU A 204 8.92 -4.09 -20.28
C LEU A 204 10.07 -4.35 -21.27
N GLU A 205 11.13 -5.02 -20.80
CA GLU A 205 12.33 -5.29 -21.61
C GLU A 205 12.24 -6.57 -22.45
N GLY A 206 11.30 -7.47 -22.14
CA GLY A 206 11.13 -8.78 -22.79
C GLY A 206 10.11 -8.76 -23.92
#